data_AF-A0A0Q4ISF9-F1
#
_entry.id   AF-A0A0Q4ISF9-F1
#
_cell.length_a   1.000
_cell.length_b   1.000
_cell.length_c   1.000
_cell.angle_alpha   90.00
_cell.angle_beta   90.00
_cell.angle_gamma   90.00
#
_symmetry.space_group_name_H-M   'P 1'
#
loop_
_entity.id
_entity.type
_entity.pdbx_description
1 polymer ?
#
loop_
_entity_poly.entity_id
_entity_poly.type
_entity_poly.pdbx_seq_one_letter_code
_entity_poly.pdbx_strand_id
1 'polypeptide(L)'
;MENTASQFDLLGQLRALIAQRDDAAEAFDVFKQDAVMATAGDPQVVDASSEDAAQAAVEQVDTFASETEGLMVSATDDELRSAYRQTDGEMGDLAAETLLDELRRRNLVD
;
A
#
# COMPACT_ATOMS: atom_id res chain seq x y z
N MET A 1 -29.87 -2.45 -16.98
CA MET A 1 -29.14 -3.41 -16.12
C MET A 1 -28.10 -2.59 -15.38
N GLU A 2 -28.38 -2.21 -14.14
CA GLU A 2 -27.42 -1.53 -13.27
C GLU A 2 -26.45 -2.60 -12.77
N ASN A 3 -25.19 -2.48 -13.16
CA ASN A 3 -24.18 -3.47 -12.83
C ASN A 3 -23.74 -3.26 -11.38
N THR A 4 -24.28 -4.07 -10.48
CA THR A 4 -23.92 -4.14 -9.07
C THR A 4 -22.55 -4.81 -8.90
N ALA A 5 -21.50 -4.25 -9.50
CA ALA A 5 -20.10 -4.63 -9.28
C ALA A 5 -19.47 -3.88 -8.09
N SER A 6 -20.24 -3.02 -7.42
CA SER A 6 -19.77 -2.15 -6.35
C SER A 6 -19.98 -2.80 -4.98
N GLN A 7 -19.11 -3.73 -4.60
CA GLN A 7 -18.90 -3.99 -3.16
C GLN A 7 -17.56 -3.44 -2.67
N PHE A 8 -16.61 -3.17 -3.56
CA PHE A 8 -15.55 -2.18 -3.34
C PHE A 8 -15.20 -1.51 -4.67
N ASP A 9 -15.48 -0.21 -4.78
CA ASP A 9 -14.96 0.64 -5.86
C ASP A 9 -13.42 0.53 -5.92
N LEU A 10 -12.83 0.62 -7.10
CA LEU A 10 -11.37 0.48 -7.32
C LEU A 10 -10.58 1.38 -6.36
N LEU A 11 -11.04 2.61 -6.18
CA LEU A 11 -10.47 3.57 -5.24
C LEU A 11 -10.54 3.07 -3.79
N GLY A 12 -11.65 2.44 -3.41
CA GLY A 12 -11.81 1.85 -2.08
C GLY A 12 -10.86 0.68 -1.82
N GLN A 13 -10.65 -0.19 -2.81
CA GLN A 13 -9.70 -1.30 -2.71
C GLN A 13 -8.27 -0.78 -2.58
N LEU A 14 -7.89 0.20 -3.41
CA LEU A 14 -6.58 0.81 -3.36
C LEU A 14 -6.32 1.51 -2.02
N ARG A 15 -7.29 2.26 -1.50
CA ARG A 15 -7.18 2.90 -0.17
C ARG A 15 -7.06 1.88 0.95
N ALA A 16 -7.74 0.75 0.86
CA ALA A 16 -7.61 -0.33 1.84
C ALA A 16 -6.22 -0.97 1.82
N LEU A 17 -5.61 -1.16 0.65
CA LEU A 17 -4.23 -1.65 0.53
C LEU A 17 -3.23 -0.64 1.11
N ILE A 18 -3.41 0.65 0.81
CA ILE A 18 -2.57 1.73 1.34
C ILE A 18 -2.65 1.79 2.86
N ALA A 19 -3.87 1.77 3.42
CA ALA A 19 -4.07 1.77 4.87
C ALA A 19 -3.40 0.56 5.54
N GLN A 20 -3.51 -0.65 4.97
CA GLN A 20 -2.83 -1.84 5.49
C GLN A 20 -1.30 -1.69 5.49
N ARG A 21 -0.72 -1.09 4.44
CA ARG A 21 0.71 -0.80 4.39
C ARG A 21 1.13 0.19 5.48
N ASP A 22 0.34 1.24 5.69
CA ASP A 22 0.65 2.27 6.68
C ASP A 22 0.52 1.73 8.11
N ASP A 23 -0.50 0.93 8.39
CA ASP A 23 -0.68 0.22 9.68
C ASP A 23 0.51 -0.73 9.96
N ALA A 24 0.96 -1.46 8.93
CA ALA A 24 2.14 -2.32 9.02
C ALA A 24 3.43 -1.52 9.29
N ALA A 25 3.60 -0.37 8.63
CA ALA A 25 4.74 0.50 8.84
C ALA A 25 4.74 1.09 10.26
N GLU A 26 3.59 1.52 10.78
CA GLU A 26 3.44 2.02 12.15
C GLU A 26 3.77 0.93 13.17
N ALA A 27 3.24 -0.29 12.99
CA ALA A 27 3.53 -1.42 13.87
C ALA A 27 5.03 -1.76 13.91
N PHE A 28 5.71 -1.67 12.76
CA PHE A 28 7.15 -1.88 12.68
C PHE A 28 7.95 -0.78 13.40
N ASP A 29 7.50 0.47 13.32
CA ASP A 29 8.16 1.58 14.02
C ASP A 29 7.97 1.50 15.56
N VAL A 30 6.81 1.02 16.03
CA VAL A 30 6.61 0.69 17.46
C VAL A 30 7.54 -0.43 17.90
N PHE A 31 7.66 -1.50 17.11
CA PHE A 31 8.59 -2.60 17.39
C PHE A 31 10.05 -2.12 17.53
N LYS A 32 10.51 -1.22 16.64
CA LYS A 32 11.85 -0.63 16.76
C LYS A 32 12.02 0.14 18.06
N GLN A 33 11.03 0.94 18.48
CA GLN A 33 11.10 1.68 19.74
C GLN A 33 11.19 0.75 20.95
N ASP A 34 10.39 -0.32 20.97
CA ASP A 34 10.43 -1.32 22.03
C ASP A 34 11.74 -2.12 22.04
N ALA A 35 12.26 -2.49 20.87
CA ALA A 35 13.55 -3.16 20.74
C ALA A 35 14.70 -2.28 21.24
N VAL A 36 14.68 -0.97 20.95
CA VAL A 36 15.66 0.00 21.47
C VAL A 36 15.55 0.15 23.00
N MET A 37 14.34 0.16 23.56
CA MET A 37 14.13 0.18 25.01
C MET A 37 14.63 -1.11 25.69
N ALA A 38 14.41 -2.28 25.06
CA ALA A 38 14.82 -3.59 25.58
C ALA A 38 16.33 -3.82 25.51
N THR A 39 17.01 -3.28 24.49
CA THR A 39 18.47 -3.39 24.31
C THR A 39 19.29 -2.60 25.32
N ALA A 40 18.67 -1.71 26.11
CA ALA A 40 19.33 -1.07 27.24
C ALA A 40 19.67 -2.07 28.38
N GLY A 41 19.17 -3.31 28.33
CA GLY A 41 19.37 -4.35 29.34
C GLY A 41 20.39 -5.45 29.04
N ASP A 42 20.56 -5.91 27.79
CA ASP A 42 21.50 -6.99 27.46
C ASP A 42 21.79 -7.08 25.94
N PRO A 43 23.06 -6.95 25.49
CA PRO A 43 23.41 -6.92 24.06
C PRO A 43 23.42 -8.29 23.34
N GLN A 44 23.14 -9.42 24.02
CA GLN A 44 23.25 -10.76 23.41
C GLN A 44 21.96 -11.34 22.80
N VAL A 45 20.82 -10.64 22.86
CA VAL A 45 19.50 -11.20 22.43
C VAL A 45 19.01 -10.64 21.07
N VAL A 46 19.78 -9.74 20.44
CA VAL A 46 19.24 -8.82 19.41
C VAL A 46 19.32 -9.34 17.96
N ASP A 47 20.16 -10.33 17.66
CA ASP A 47 20.48 -10.67 16.26
C ASP A 47 19.38 -11.49 15.55
N ALA A 48 18.78 -12.48 16.20
CA ALA A 48 17.76 -13.33 15.55
C ALA A 48 16.42 -12.61 15.35
N SER A 49 16.03 -11.74 16.29
CA SER A 49 14.76 -11.00 16.23
C SER A 49 14.75 -9.87 15.19
N SER A 50 15.91 -9.33 14.83
CA SER A 50 16.00 -8.18 13.92
C SER A 50 16.03 -8.59 12.46
N GLU A 51 16.68 -9.72 12.14
CA GLU A 51 16.74 -10.25 10.77
C GLU A 51 15.40 -10.82 10.31
N ASP A 52 14.69 -11.55 11.18
CA ASP A 52 13.32 -12.03 10.93
C ASP A 52 12.34 -10.86 10.72
N ALA A 53 12.48 -9.78 11.48
CA ALA A 53 11.64 -8.59 11.35
C ALA A 53 11.94 -7.81 10.06
N ALA A 54 13.21 -7.71 9.66
CA ALA A 54 13.60 -7.10 8.40
C ALA A 54 13.07 -7.90 7.19
N GLN A 55 13.17 -9.23 7.25
CA GLN A 55 12.63 -10.12 6.22
C GLN A 55 11.11 -9.99 6.09
N ALA A 56 10.37 -9.96 7.22
CA ALA A 56 8.93 -9.77 7.22
C ALA A 56 8.50 -8.40 6.66
N ALA A 57 9.32 -7.36 6.84
CA ALA A 57 9.06 -6.04 6.26
C ALA A 57 9.24 -6.05 4.73
N VAL A 58 10.27 -6.72 4.21
CA VAL A 58 10.48 -6.90 2.77
C VAL A 58 9.31 -7.66 2.14
N GLU A 59 8.91 -8.78 2.75
CA GLU A 59 7.79 -9.60 2.26
C GLU A 59 6.47 -8.82 2.22
N GLN A 60 6.22 -7.94 3.20
CA GLN A 60 5.03 -7.08 3.20
C GLN A 60 5.07 -6.01 2.11
N VAL A 61 6.24 -5.41 1.84
CA VAL A 61 6.40 -4.46 0.73
C VAL A 61 6.17 -5.15 -0.61
N ASP A 62 6.75 -6.33 -0.81
CA ASP A 62 6.56 -7.12 -2.03
C ASP A 62 5.10 -7.55 -2.22
N THR A 63 4.44 -7.96 -1.13
CA THR A 63 3.00 -8.30 -1.15
C THR A 63 2.15 -7.09 -1.54
N PHE A 64 2.35 -5.95 -0.88
CA PHE A 64 1.64 -4.71 -1.20
C PHE A 64 1.86 -4.28 -2.66
N ALA A 65 3.09 -4.37 -3.15
CA ALA A 65 3.42 -4.05 -4.54
C ALA A 65 2.69 -4.99 -5.51
N SER A 66 2.71 -6.30 -5.25
CA SER A 66 2.05 -7.30 -6.10
C SER A 66 0.53 -7.15 -6.10
N GLU A 67 -0.08 -6.90 -4.95
CA GLU A 67 -1.53 -6.69 -4.84
C GLU A 67 -1.96 -5.39 -5.52
N THR A 68 -1.20 -4.31 -5.34
CA THR A 68 -1.47 -3.02 -5.99
C THR A 68 -1.32 -3.15 -7.51
N GLU A 69 -0.26 -3.80 -8.00
CA GLU A 69 -0.06 -4.05 -9.43
C GLU A 69 -1.19 -4.90 -10.00
N GLY A 70 -1.55 -6.01 -9.33
CA GLY A 70 -2.66 -6.87 -9.74
C GLY A 70 -3.99 -6.12 -9.81
N LEU A 71 -4.26 -5.28 -8.82
CA LEU A 71 -5.44 -4.41 -8.80
C LEU A 71 -5.44 -3.46 -9.99
N MET A 72 -4.34 -2.74 -10.22
CA MET A 72 -4.22 -1.80 -11.33
C MET A 72 -4.36 -2.50 -12.69
N VAL A 73 -3.63 -3.60 -12.93
CA VAL A 73 -3.64 -4.34 -14.19
C VAL A 73 -5.01 -4.94 -14.50
N SER A 74 -5.74 -5.41 -13.48
CA SER A 74 -7.08 -5.97 -13.66
C SER A 74 -8.15 -4.90 -13.93
N ALA A 75 -7.91 -3.66 -13.52
CA ALA A 75 -8.84 -2.56 -13.70
C ALA A 75 -8.96 -2.14 -15.18
N THR A 76 -10.19 -1.83 -15.59
CA THR A 76 -10.48 -1.24 -16.89
C THR A 76 -10.08 0.24 -16.95
N ASP A 77 -9.86 0.75 -18.16
CA ASP A 77 -9.50 2.15 -18.36
C ASP A 77 -10.58 3.13 -17.84
N ASP A 78 -11.85 2.74 -17.92
CA ASP A 78 -12.98 3.52 -17.39
C ASP A 78 -13.00 3.53 -15.86
N GLU A 79 -12.70 2.40 -15.23
CA GLU A 79 -12.57 2.31 -13.76
C GLU A 79 -11.39 3.16 -13.27
N LEU A 80 -10.24 3.11 -13.95
CA LEU A 80 -9.07 3.93 -13.61
C LEU A 80 -9.37 5.43 -13.71
N ARG A 81 -10.00 5.87 -14.81
CA ARG A 81 -10.41 7.28 -14.97
C ARG A 81 -11.49 7.69 -13.98
N SER A 82 -12.42 6.81 -13.66
CA SER A 82 -13.46 7.07 -12.66
C SER A 82 -12.83 7.21 -11.27
N ALA A 83 -12.01 6.25 -10.85
CA ALA A 83 -11.30 6.26 -9.58
C ALA A 83 -10.40 7.49 -9.42
N TYR A 84 -9.62 7.84 -10.45
CA TYR A 84 -8.77 9.03 -10.40
C TYR A 84 -9.58 10.33 -10.29
N ARG A 85 -10.73 10.44 -10.97
CA ARG A 85 -11.61 11.60 -10.80
C ARG A 85 -12.20 11.70 -9.40
N GLN A 86 -12.46 10.57 -8.74
CA GLN A 86 -12.97 10.55 -7.37
C GLN A 86 -11.95 11.01 -6.33
N THR A 87 -10.66 11.10 -6.67
CA THR A 87 -9.64 11.70 -5.80
C THR A 87 -9.45 13.19 -6.02
N ASP A 88 -10.19 13.80 -6.97
CA ASP A 88 -10.02 15.18 -7.41
C ASP A 88 -8.57 15.55 -7.82
N GLY A 89 -7.71 14.55 -8.07
CA GLY A 89 -6.28 14.76 -8.32
C GLY A 89 -5.52 15.36 -7.14
N GLU A 90 -5.95 15.06 -5.90
CA GLU A 90 -5.32 15.56 -4.68
C GLU A 90 -3.82 15.19 -4.60
N MET A 91 -2.96 16.20 -4.56
CA MET A 91 -1.51 16.00 -4.41
C MET A 91 -1.20 15.52 -2.99
N GLY A 92 -0.45 14.43 -2.87
CA GLY A 92 -0.17 13.78 -1.59
C GLY A 92 -1.19 12.71 -1.18
N ASP A 93 -2.30 12.54 -1.92
CA ASP A 93 -3.10 11.31 -1.82
C ASP A 93 -2.37 10.22 -2.63
N LEU A 94 -1.77 9.27 -1.92
CA LEU A 94 -1.05 8.15 -2.53
C LEU A 94 -1.95 7.34 -3.48
N ALA A 95 -3.25 7.27 -3.23
CA ALA A 95 -4.19 6.61 -4.14
C ALA A 95 -4.31 7.39 -5.46
N ALA A 96 -4.38 8.73 -5.39
CA ALA A 96 -4.42 9.60 -6.56
C ALA A 96 -3.16 9.48 -7.41
N GLU A 97 -1.99 9.47 -6.76
CA GLU A 97 -0.69 9.34 -7.44
C GLU A 97 -0.53 7.97 -8.10
N THR A 98 -0.91 6.89 -7.40
CA THR A 98 -0.85 5.52 -7.93
C THR A 98 -1.76 5.37 -9.16
N LEU A 99 -2.99 5.90 -9.10
CA LEU A 99 -3.92 5.88 -10.22
C LEU A 99 -3.41 6.71 -11.40
N LEU A 100 -2.83 7.88 -11.12
CA LEU A 100 -2.25 8.75 -12.15
C LEU A 100 -1.08 8.08 -12.88
N ASP A 101 -0.21 7.39 -12.15
CA ASP A 101 0.93 6.70 -12.75
C ASP A 101 0.49 5.51 -13.60
N GLU A 102 -0.57 4.80 -13.22
CA GLU A 102 -1.19 3.80 -14.09
C GLU A 102 -1.82 4.44 -15.35
N LEU A 103 -2.57 5.53 -15.20
CA LEU A 103 -3.10 6.26 -16.36
C LEU A 103 -1.97 6.73 -17.31
N ARG A 104 -0.84 7.20 -16.78
CA ARG A 104 0.35 7.56 -17.57
C ARG A 104 0.95 6.36 -18.29
N ARG A 105 1.13 5.24 -17.60
CA ARG A 105 1.67 3.99 -18.16
C ARG A 105 0.82 3.47 -19.32
N ARG A 106 -0.50 3.68 -19.27
CA ARG A 106 -1.43 3.29 -20.34
C ARG A 106 -1.67 4.36 -21.41
N ASN A 107 -1.04 5.55 -21.29
CA ASN A 107 -1.30 6.70 -22.16
C ASN A 107 -2.78 7.15 -22.16
N LEU A 108 -3.40 7.19 -20.98
CA LEU A 108 -4.81 7.57 -20.79
C LEU A 108 -5.00 8.97 -20.19
N VAL A 109 -3.89 9.70 -20.00
CA VAL A 109 -3.87 11.09 -19.53
C VAL A 109 -3.99 11.99 -20.76
N ASP A 110 -5.12 12.68 -20.90
CA ASP A 110 -5.37 13.69 -21.94
C ASP A 110 -4.79 15.06 -21.57
#